data_AF-A0A7C6S381-F1
#
_entry.id   AF-A0A7C6S381-F1
#
_cell.length_a   1.000
_cell.length_b   1.000
_cell.length_c   1.000
_cell.angle_alpha   90.00
_cell.angle_beta   90.00
_cell.angle_gamma   90.00
#
_symmetry.space_group_name_H-M   'P 1'
#
loop_
_entity.id
_entity.type
_entity.pdbx_description
1 polymer ?
#
loop_
_entity_poly.entity_id
_entity_poly.type
_entity_poly.pdbx_seq_one_letter_code
_entity_poly.pdbx_strand_id
1 'polypeptide(L)' 'GKSINGGFGMVCDGSERVDDILRSAMLWDVMGGVARRAWARNPNAMTTVDKFNKKYSEDYSITMPYLVDDDLMKDLGL' A
#
# COMPACT_ATOMS: atom_id res chain seq x y z
N GLY A 1 -20.43 -13.33 7.68
CA GLY A 1 -20.05 -12.14 8.47
C GLY A 1 -18.88 -12.37 9.42
N LYS A 2 -17.86 -13.18 9.07
CA LYS A 2 -16.59 -13.29 9.82
C LYS A 2 -15.38 -12.78 9.03
N SER A 3 -15.60 -12.46 7.76
CA SER A 3 -14.66 -11.81 6.87
C SER A 3 -15.43 -10.91 5.92
N ILE A 4 -14.72 -9.94 5.36
CA ILE A 4 -15.14 -9.15 4.22
C ILE A 4 -13.99 -9.26 3.22
N ASN A 5 -14.29 -9.72 2.02
CA ASN A 5 -13.36 -9.85 0.91
C ASN A 5 -13.97 -9.22 -0.35
N GLY A 6 -13.10 -8.76 -1.24
CA GLY A 6 -13.48 -8.12 -2.49
C GLY A 6 -12.41 -8.37 -3.54
N GLY A 7 -12.82 -8.25 -4.79
CA GLY A 7 -11.97 -8.34 -5.96
C GLY A 7 -12.70 -7.76 -7.16
N PHE A 8 -11.98 -7.54 -8.25
CA PHE A 8 -12.56 -7.03 -9.50
C PHE A 8 -12.09 -7.89 -10.68
N GLY A 9 -12.89 -7.89 -11.74
CA GLY A 9 -12.52 -8.41 -13.04
C GLY A 9 -12.40 -7.25 -14.03
N MET A 10 -11.45 -7.35 -14.96
CA MET A 10 -11.19 -6.30 -15.94
C MET A 10 -11.11 -6.92 -17.34
N VAL A 11 -11.84 -6.33 -18.28
CA VAL A 11 -11.81 -6.76 -19.68
C VAL A 11 -10.69 -6.02 -20.40
N CYS A 12 -9.74 -6.79 -20.95
CA CYS A 12 -8.64 -6.27 -21.76
C CYS A 12 -9.02 -6.37 -23.24
N ASP A 13 -9.70 -5.34 -23.77
CA ASP A 13 -10.16 -5.30 -25.17
C ASP A 13 -9.14 -4.72 -26.16
N GLY A 14 -7.98 -4.25 -25.68
CA GLY A 14 -6.90 -3.68 -26.50
C GLY A 14 -7.09 -2.20 -26.84
N SER A 15 -8.12 -1.53 -26.31
CA SER A 15 -8.30 -0.09 -26.48
C SER A 15 -7.35 0.71 -25.59
N GLU A 16 -6.92 1.89 -26.07
CA GLU A 16 -6.10 2.84 -25.30
C GLU A 16 -6.78 3.23 -23.97
N ARG A 17 -8.10 3.41 -24.00
CA ARG A 17 -8.91 3.66 -22.79
C ARG A 17 -8.71 2.57 -21.74
N VAL A 18 -8.69 1.31 -22.16
CA VAL A 18 -8.52 0.17 -21.25
C VAL A 18 -7.09 0.09 -20.72
N ASP A 19 -6.09 0.45 -21.53
CA ASP A 19 -4.70 0.57 -21.07
C ASP A 19 -4.55 1.62 -19.96
N ASP A 20 -5.18 2.78 -20.09
CA ASP A 20 -5.14 3.82 -19.07
C ASP A 20 -5.81 3.38 -17.76
N ILE A 21 -6.97 2.74 -17.87
CA ILE A 21 -7.67 2.17 -16.72
C ILE A 21 -6.80 1.10 -16.05
N LEU A 22 -6.15 0.22 -16.83
CA LEU A 22 -5.33 -0.88 -16.32
C LEU A 22 -4.19 -0.35 -15.47
N ARG A 23 -3.48 0.67 -15.97
CA ARG A 23 -2.32 1.26 -15.28
C ARG A 23 -2.70 1.79 -13.90
N SER A 24 -3.83 2.48 -13.80
CA SER A 24 -4.32 3.02 -12.52
C SER A 24 -4.89 1.93 -11.61
N ALA A 25 -5.77 1.07 -12.13
CA ALA A 25 -6.46 0.05 -11.33
C ALA A 25 -5.48 -0.93 -10.67
N MET A 26 -4.46 -1.39 -11.40
CA MET A 26 -3.46 -2.32 -10.87
C MET A 26 -2.64 -1.70 -9.73
N LEU A 27 -2.29 -0.42 -9.85
CA LEU A 27 -1.56 0.28 -8.79
C LEU A 27 -2.39 0.37 -7.52
N TRP A 28 -3.67 0.77 -7.63
CA TRP A 28 -4.55 0.88 -6.47
C TRP A 28 -4.83 -0.47 -5.78
N ASP A 29 -5.12 -1.52 -6.55
CA ASP A 29 -5.44 -2.86 -6.02
C ASP A 29 -4.27 -3.43 -5.20
N VAL A 30 -3.04 -3.30 -5.72
CA VAL A 30 -1.84 -3.82 -5.05
C VAL A 30 -1.40 -2.89 -3.93
N MET A 31 -1.19 -1.61 -4.23
CA MET A 31 -0.54 -0.70 -3.28
C MET A 31 -1.43 -0.33 -2.12
N GLY A 32 -2.76 -0.34 -2.26
CA GLY A 32 -3.67 -0.19 -1.12
C GLY A 32 -3.46 -1.28 -0.06
N GLY A 33 -3.30 -2.54 -0.51
CA GLY A 33 -3.00 -3.66 0.38
C GLY A 33 -1.59 -3.61 0.98
N VAL A 34 -0.61 -3.15 0.22
CA VAL A 34 0.78 -2.97 0.71
C VAL A 34 0.85 -1.83 1.73
N ALA A 35 0.20 -0.69 1.46
CA ALA A 35 0.09 0.44 2.38
C ALA A 35 -0.47 0.03 3.74
N ARG A 36 -1.60 -0.69 3.75
CA ARG A 36 -2.23 -1.16 5.00
C ARG A 36 -1.32 -2.11 5.78
N ARG A 37 -0.57 -2.98 5.10
CA ARG A 37 0.40 -3.88 5.75
C ARG A 37 1.63 -3.13 6.25
N ALA A 38 2.10 -2.14 5.51
CA ALA A 38 3.19 -1.26 5.94
C ALA A 38 2.77 -0.54 7.22
N TRP A 39 1.57 0.06 7.26
CA TRP A 39 1.03 0.71 8.45
C TRP A 39 0.87 -0.23 9.66
N ALA A 40 0.56 -1.51 9.41
CA ALA A 40 0.57 -2.57 10.41
C ALA A 40 2.00 -3.05 10.79
N ARG A 41 3.03 -2.30 10.41
CA ARG A 41 4.46 -2.51 10.73
C ARG A 41 5.06 -3.77 10.10
N ASN A 42 4.56 -4.22 8.95
CA ASN A 42 5.21 -5.30 8.21
C ASN A 42 6.51 -4.79 7.54
N PRO A 43 7.71 -5.34 7.85
CA PRO A 43 8.99 -4.78 7.38
C PRO A 43 9.15 -4.78 5.85
N ASN A 44 8.69 -5.85 5.19
CA ASN A 44 8.77 -5.97 3.74
C ASN A 44 7.83 -4.98 3.06
N ALA A 45 6.61 -4.81 3.59
CA ALA A 45 5.67 -3.83 3.07
C ALA A 45 6.17 -2.40 3.27
N MET A 46 6.74 -2.07 4.45
CA MET A 46 7.37 -0.77 4.71
C MET A 46 8.49 -0.47 3.71
N THR A 47 9.38 -1.44 3.45
CA THR A 47 10.43 -1.31 2.43
C THR A 47 9.87 -1.09 1.02
N THR A 48 8.79 -1.78 0.66
CA THR A 48 8.14 -1.61 -0.64
C THR A 48 7.49 -0.24 -0.78
N VAL A 49 6.81 0.25 0.26
CA VAL A 49 6.19 1.58 0.26
C VAL A 49 7.25 2.68 0.17
N ASP A 50 8.37 2.57 0.91
CA ASP A 50 9.46 3.54 0.82
C ASP A 50 10.00 3.67 -0.61
N LYS A 51 10.25 2.54 -1.29
CA LYS A 51 10.67 2.52 -2.70
C LYS A 51 9.59 3.08 -3.63
N PHE A 52 8.32 2.76 -3.39
CA PHE A 52 7.20 3.24 -4.18
C PHE A 52 7.06 4.76 -4.08
N ASN A 53 7.04 5.32 -2.87
CA ASN A 53 6.95 6.76 -2.64
C ASN A 53 8.11 7.53 -3.28
N LYS A 54 9.33 6.96 -3.27
CA LYS A 54 10.49 7.57 -3.96
C LYS A 54 10.35 7.53 -5.47
N LYS A 55 9.82 6.45 -6.04
CA LYS A 55 9.71 6.26 -7.49
C LYS A 55 8.55 7.07 -8.09
N TYR A 56 7.47 7.26 -7.34
CA TYR A 56 6.24 7.87 -7.83
C TYR A 56 5.84 9.12 -7.02
N SER A 57 6.83 9.86 -6.52
CA SER A 57 6.63 10.99 -5.58
C SER A 57 5.79 12.14 -6.11
N GLU A 58 5.66 12.28 -7.44
CA GLU A 58 4.88 13.35 -8.07
C GLU A 58 3.37 13.06 -8.02
N ASP A 59 2.98 11.79 -8.13
CA ASP A 59 1.59 11.37 -8.28
C ASP A 59 1.02 10.69 -7.02
N TYR A 60 1.88 10.05 -6.22
CA TYR A 60 1.46 9.23 -5.09
C TYR A 60 2.26 9.50 -3.82
N SER A 61 1.57 9.42 -2.69
CA SER A 61 2.18 9.44 -1.37
C SER A 61 1.42 8.53 -0.42
N ILE A 62 2.12 7.53 0.11
CA ILE A 62 1.60 6.61 1.12
C ILE A 62 2.26 6.95 2.46
N THR A 63 1.44 7.17 3.50
CA THR A 63 1.95 7.45 4.86
C THR A 63 2.76 6.27 5.41
N MET A 64 4.00 6.55 5.80
CA MET A 64 4.89 5.57 6.45
C MET A 64 4.71 5.60 7.97
N PRO A 65 4.63 4.45 8.65
CA PRO A 65 4.64 4.44 10.11
C PRO A 65 6.05 4.70 10.63
N TYR A 66 6.13 5.50 11.69
CA TYR A 66 7.33 5.64 12.50
C TYR A 66 7.19 4.73 13.72
N LEU A 67 8.19 3.87 13.93
CA LEU A 67 8.23 2.99 15.08
C LEU A 67 8.66 3.81 16.30
N VAL A 68 7.97 3.58 17.41
CA VAL A 68 8.37 4.12 18.71
C VAL A 68 9.55 3.29 19.22
N ASP A 69 10.48 3.94 19.91
CA ASP A 69 11.57 3.26 20.58
C ASP A 69 11.03 2.29 21.64
N ASP A 70 11.51 1.06 21.63
CA ASP A 70 11.11 0.04 22.58
C ASP A 70 11.50 0.40 24.02
N ASP A 71 12.58 1.16 24.22
CA ASP A 71 12.99 1.60 25.55
C ASP A 71 12.03 2.66 26.09
N LEU A 72 11.56 3.57 25.23
CA LEU A 72 10.51 4.52 25.60
C LEU A 72 9.19 3.80 25.95
N MET A 73 8.85 2.73 25.25
CA MET A 73 7.66 1.92 25.56
C MET A 73 7.78 1.27 26.94
N LYS A 74 8.94 0.67 27.26
CA LYS A 74 9.21 0.06 28.57
C LYS A 74 9.14 1.07 29.70
N ASP A 75 9.70 2.27 29.51
CA ASP A 75 9.65 3.36 30.50
C ASP A 75 8.23 3.81 30.80
N LEU A 76 7.32 3.70 29.82
CA LEU A 76 5.89 3.97 29.97
C LEU A 76 5.08 2.79 30.53
N GLY A 77 5.73 1.65 30.78
CA GLY A 77 5.08 0.44 31.31
C GLY A 77 4.16 -0.27 30.31
N LEU A 78 4.37 -0.05 29.00
CA LEU A 78 3.65 -0.70 27.90
C LEU A 78 4.43 -1.86 27.29
#